data_AF-A0A2V9QQB3-F1
#
_entry.id   AF-A0A2V9QQB3-F1
#
_cell.length_a   1.000
_cell.length_b   1.000
_cell.length_c   1.000
_cell.angle_alpha   90.00
_cell.angle_beta   90.00
_cell.angle_gamma   90.00
#
_symmetry.space_group_name_H-M   'P 1'
#
loop_
_entity.id
_entity.type
_entity.pdbx_description
1 polymer ?
#
loop_
_entity_poly.entity_id
_entity_poly.type
_entity_poly.pdbx_seq_one_letter_code
_entity_poly.pdbx_strand_id
1 'polypeptide(L)'
;MLKKLGHYLTKMETEGIFNRRDKIVKFFDTYNRRDQMSCIRRQWLRKTWLAVGTLLLLVSNCSGGLAQGSLGQKASEDEKSSLKQSGTVSVALSRPQMEQFLLTARVVQQKPLSVGVTNSQRATLDDGKLKHDAHIQTVDISKTSFETVRGTEFNFRDSYKYNMAAYELDKLLDLNMVPPSVERKVAGHAAAVTWWVDDSMLELDRKKKKIEPPDQPHWNQQMYDCRVFDQLIYNTDRNLGNLLITKDWKVWMIDHTRAFRMMKNLGNPKNLVQCDRKLLAKLRDLNKDRLQETLGRYLTRMEIEGLLARRDLIVKFFDDQVARKGEAAVLFDLDRSKF
;
A
#
# COMPACT_ATOMS: atom_id res chain seq x y z
N MET A 1 20.22 13.51 -31.09
CA MET A 1 21.11 12.95 -30.05
C MET A 1 21.74 11.60 -30.45
N LEU A 2 20.97 10.63 -30.92
CA LEU A 2 21.49 9.30 -31.30
C LEU A 2 22.45 9.28 -32.51
N LYS A 3 22.33 10.21 -33.48
CA LYS A 3 23.30 10.33 -34.59
C LYS A 3 24.66 10.92 -34.19
N LYS A 4 24.75 11.70 -33.10
CA LYS A 4 26.02 12.24 -32.57
C LYS A 4 26.73 11.27 -31.62
N LEU A 5 26.01 10.34 -30.99
CA LEU A 5 26.60 9.24 -30.21
C LEU A 5 27.26 8.18 -31.11
N GLY A 6 26.67 7.91 -32.29
CA GLY A 6 27.23 6.95 -33.25
C GLY A 6 28.63 7.33 -33.73
N HIS A 7 28.87 8.61 -34.00
CA HIS A 7 30.18 9.10 -34.49
C HIS A 7 31.26 9.19 -33.41
N TYR A 8 30.88 9.26 -32.12
CA TYR A 8 31.82 9.29 -31.01
C TYR A 8 32.29 7.88 -30.61
N LEU A 9 31.46 6.86 -30.83
CA LEU A 9 31.77 5.47 -30.50
C LEU A 9 32.67 4.80 -31.55
N THR A 10 32.60 5.19 -32.82
CA THR A 10 33.50 4.67 -33.88
C THR A 10 34.93 5.19 -33.76
N LYS A 11 35.15 6.29 -33.03
CA LYS A 11 36.48 6.92 -32.88
C LYS A 11 37.27 6.42 -31.66
N MET A 12 36.73 5.48 -30.88
CA MET A 12 37.34 4.99 -29.63
C MET A 12 37.79 3.52 -29.68
N GLU A 13 37.82 2.90 -30.86
CA GLU A 13 38.32 1.53 -31.06
C GLU A 13 39.81 1.46 -31.43
N THR A 14 40.51 2.58 -31.61
CA THR A 14 41.91 2.57 -32.05
C THR A 14 42.96 2.88 -30.99
N GLU A 15 42.62 3.20 -29.73
CA GLU A 15 43.65 3.53 -28.73
C GLU A 15 43.34 2.96 -27.33
N GLY A 16 44.19 2.01 -26.92
CA GLY A 16 44.71 1.84 -25.56
C GLY A 16 43.74 1.79 -24.38
N ILE A 17 43.55 0.59 -23.84
CA ILE A 17 42.87 0.33 -22.56
C ILE A 17 43.78 0.77 -21.42
N PHE A 18 43.75 2.04 -20.98
CA PHE A 18 44.10 2.45 -19.59
C PHE A 18 43.84 3.94 -19.28
N ASN A 19 42.67 4.54 -19.61
CA ASN A 19 42.37 5.89 -19.10
C ASN A 19 40.89 6.32 -19.12
N ARG A 20 39.95 5.41 -18.80
CA ARG A 20 38.49 5.65 -18.98
C ARG A 20 37.69 6.10 -17.75
N ARG A 21 38.24 6.16 -16.54
CA ARG A 21 37.46 6.60 -15.36
C ARG A 21 37.42 8.12 -15.18
N ASP A 22 38.55 8.81 -15.24
CA ASP A 22 38.60 10.22 -14.83
C ASP A 22 38.02 11.22 -15.84
N LYS A 23 38.06 10.88 -17.14
CA LYS A 23 37.50 11.75 -18.19
C LYS A 23 35.97 11.65 -18.30
N ILE A 24 35.37 10.52 -17.93
CA ILE A 24 33.91 10.37 -17.86
C ILE A 24 33.37 11.13 -16.64
N VAL A 25 34.06 11.07 -15.50
CA VAL A 25 33.66 11.80 -14.28
C VAL A 25 33.67 13.32 -14.50
N LYS A 26 34.71 13.89 -15.13
CA LYS A 26 34.76 15.33 -15.43
C LYS A 26 33.68 15.82 -16.41
N PHE A 27 33.24 14.98 -17.35
CA PHE A 27 32.14 15.34 -18.24
C PHE A 27 30.79 15.39 -17.50
N PHE A 28 30.57 14.50 -16.53
CA PHE A 28 29.36 14.51 -15.71
C PHE A 28 29.33 15.65 -14.67
N ASP A 29 30.48 16.03 -14.09
CA ASP A 29 30.54 17.12 -13.11
C ASP A 29 30.26 18.50 -13.73
N THR A 30 30.65 18.71 -14.99
CA THR A 30 30.45 20.01 -15.66
C THR A 30 28.99 20.23 -16.11
N TYR A 31 28.17 19.18 -16.19
CA TYR A 31 26.76 19.26 -16.60
C TYR A 31 25.76 19.22 -15.44
N ASN A 32 26.24 19.18 -14.19
CA ASN A 32 25.41 18.98 -12.99
C ASN A 32 24.97 20.30 -12.31
N ARG A 33 24.46 21.23 -13.11
CA ARG A 33 23.56 22.31 -12.65
C ARG A 33 22.29 22.29 -13.48
N ARG A 34 21.42 21.33 -13.19
CA ARG A 34 19.94 21.38 -13.27
C ARG A 34 19.45 19.95 -13.17
N ASP A 35 18.66 19.69 -12.13
CA ASP A 35 17.94 18.46 -11.88
C ASP A 35 17.31 17.90 -13.15
N GLN A 36 17.70 16.67 -13.50
CA GLN A 36 16.90 15.59 -14.08
C GLN A 36 17.84 14.39 -14.27
N MET A 37 17.32 13.15 -14.09
CA MET A 37 17.89 11.86 -14.53
C MET A 37 18.41 10.88 -13.45
N SER A 38 17.54 10.47 -12.53
CA SER A 38 17.73 9.26 -11.71
C SER A 38 17.16 7.96 -12.36
N CYS A 39 16.52 8.07 -13.53
CA CYS A 39 15.92 6.92 -14.23
C CYS A 39 16.86 6.18 -15.20
N ILE A 40 17.87 6.86 -15.77
CA ILE A 40 18.78 6.24 -16.75
C ILE A 40 19.90 5.42 -16.08
N ARG A 41 20.29 5.78 -14.84
CA ARG A 41 21.35 5.10 -14.09
C ARG A 41 21.00 3.64 -13.70
N ARG A 42 19.71 3.29 -13.64
CA ARG A 42 19.23 1.94 -13.29
C ARG A 42 19.23 0.95 -14.45
N GLN A 43 19.19 1.40 -15.70
CA GLN A 43 19.23 0.50 -16.87
C GLN A 43 20.65 0.07 -17.24
N TRP A 44 21.68 0.83 -16.85
CA TRP A 44 23.07 0.49 -17.17
C TRP A 44 23.71 -0.51 -16.21
N LEU A 45 23.31 -0.52 -14.93
CA LEU A 45 23.85 -1.45 -13.91
C LEU A 45 23.30 -2.88 -13.99
N ARG A 46 22.25 -3.13 -14.80
CA ARG A 46 21.67 -4.47 -15.00
C ARG A 46 22.32 -5.27 -16.12
N LYS A 47 23.15 -4.67 -16.98
CA LYS A 47 23.81 -5.36 -18.12
C LYS A 47 25.24 -5.84 -17.83
N THR A 48 25.82 -5.50 -16.67
CA THR A 48 27.19 -5.92 -16.28
C THR A 48 27.24 -7.02 -15.23
N TRP A 49 26.10 -7.58 -14.80
CA TRP A 49 26.02 -8.64 -13.78
C TRP A 49 25.60 -10.03 -14.30
N LEU A 50 25.61 -10.22 -15.63
CA LEU A 50 25.22 -11.49 -16.27
C LEU A 50 26.41 -12.24 -16.91
N ALA A 51 27.64 -11.96 -16.46
CA ALA A 51 28.85 -12.55 -17.06
C ALA A 51 29.87 -13.16 -16.07
N VAL A 52 29.56 -13.32 -14.78
CA VAL A 52 30.45 -14.03 -13.85
C VAL A 52 29.62 -14.79 -12.82
N GLY A 53 29.54 -16.11 -12.96
CA GLY A 53 28.85 -16.96 -11.97
C GLY A 53 28.58 -18.40 -12.40
N THR A 54 29.44 -19.00 -13.23
CA THR A 54 29.40 -20.43 -13.57
C THR A 54 30.74 -21.05 -13.22
N LEU A 55 30.93 -21.53 -11.98
CA LEU A 55 31.89 -22.59 -11.65
C LEU A 55 31.77 -22.97 -10.15
N LEU A 56 31.30 -24.19 -9.86
CA LEU A 56 31.90 -25.17 -8.93
C LEU A 56 30.87 -26.21 -8.47
N LEU A 57 31.05 -27.42 -8.99
CA LEU A 57 30.44 -28.71 -8.63
C LEU A 57 31.61 -29.70 -8.52
N LEU A 58 31.67 -30.51 -7.45
CA LEU A 58 32.37 -31.80 -7.25
C LEU A 58 32.34 -32.06 -5.70
N VAL A 59 31.75 -33.09 -5.07
CA VAL A 59 31.65 -34.57 -5.20
C VAL A 59 32.42 -35.28 -4.05
N SER A 60 31.74 -36.29 -3.50
CA SER A 60 32.16 -37.45 -2.65
C SER A 60 32.26 -37.26 -1.12
N ASN A 61 31.61 -38.05 -0.24
CA ASN A 61 31.28 -39.49 -0.05
C ASN A 61 32.20 -40.23 0.95
N CYS A 62 31.60 -41.20 1.67
CA CYS A 62 32.13 -42.19 2.65
C CYS A 62 32.07 -41.73 4.13
N SER A 63 31.53 -42.45 5.12
CA SER A 63 31.09 -43.85 5.36
C SER A 63 30.06 -43.80 6.53
N GLY A 64 29.00 -44.61 6.67
CA GLY A 64 28.93 -46.06 6.83
C GLY A 64 28.84 -46.46 8.32
N GLY A 65 27.77 -47.13 8.76
CA GLY A 65 27.77 -47.89 10.03
C GLY A 65 26.45 -47.99 10.81
N LEU A 66 25.83 -49.16 10.77
CA LEU A 66 24.60 -49.61 11.43
C LEU A 66 24.69 -49.72 12.97
N ALA A 67 23.55 -49.55 13.67
CA ALA A 67 23.14 -50.45 14.75
C ALA A 67 21.64 -50.28 15.09
N GLN A 68 20.90 -51.38 14.96
CA GLN A 68 19.55 -51.57 15.50
C GLN A 68 19.63 -51.87 17.00
N GLY A 69 18.64 -51.41 17.76
CA GLY A 69 18.41 -51.84 19.13
C GLY A 69 16.98 -51.52 19.54
N SER A 70 16.10 -52.51 19.43
CA SER A 70 14.75 -52.49 19.99
C SER A 70 14.81 -52.67 21.51
N LEU A 71 13.98 -51.95 22.26
CA LEU A 71 13.25 -52.47 23.42
C LEU A 71 12.23 -51.41 23.84
N GLY A 72 10.96 -51.75 23.72
CA GLY A 72 9.86 -50.93 24.22
C GLY A 72 9.68 -51.11 25.72
N GLN A 73 9.19 -50.06 26.37
CA GLN A 73 8.42 -50.16 27.61
C GLN A 73 7.37 -49.05 27.64
N LYS A 74 6.11 -49.49 27.70
CA LYS A 74 4.92 -48.71 28.06
C LYS A 74 4.97 -48.41 29.56
N ALA A 75 4.72 -47.17 29.96
CA ALA A 75 4.10 -46.85 31.25
C ALA A 75 3.44 -45.46 31.24
N SER A 76 2.15 -45.49 31.62
CA SER A 76 1.33 -44.47 32.30
C SER A 76 1.15 -43.08 31.69
N GLU A 77 0.01 -42.94 31.01
CA GLU A 77 -0.90 -41.81 31.21
C GLU A 77 -1.25 -41.69 32.70
N ASP A 78 -0.93 -40.56 33.33
CA ASP A 78 -1.64 -39.91 34.45
C ASP A 78 -0.70 -39.00 35.23
N GLU A 79 -0.28 -37.90 34.60
CA GLU A 79 0.14 -36.70 35.33
C GLU A 79 -0.25 -35.45 34.54
N LYS A 80 -1.56 -35.32 34.29
CA LYS A 80 -2.17 -34.00 34.12
C LYS A 80 -2.25 -33.36 35.50
N SER A 81 -1.65 -32.19 35.66
CA SER A 81 -2.33 -30.98 36.17
C SER A 81 -1.32 -30.07 36.87
N SER A 82 -0.89 -29.00 36.18
CA SER A 82 -0.64 -27.66 36.76
C SER A 82 0.33 -26.82 35.92
N LEU A 83 0.21 -26.82 34.59
CA LEU A 83 0.75 -25.71 33.79
C LEU A 83 -0.43 -24.81 33.41
N LYS A 84 -0.66 -23.80 34.27
CA LYS A 84 -1.52 -22.66 33.97
C LYS A 84 -1.04 -22.07 32.63
N GLN A 85 -1.85 -22.25 31.60
CA GLN A 85 -1.75 -21.48 30.37
C GLN A 85 -1.96 -20.01 30.72
N SER A 86 -0.87 -19.27 30.84
CA SER A 86 -0.90 -17.82 30.65
C SER A 86 -1.10 -17.57 29.16
N GLY A 87 -2.34 -17.74 28.69
CA GLY A 87 -2.75 -17.19 27.41
C GLY A 87 -2.75 -15.68 27.53
N THR A 88 -1.72 -15.02 27.02
CA THR A 88 -1.80 -13.60 26.66
C THR A 88 -2.87 -13.50 25.58
N VAL A 89 -4.10 -13.21 25.99
CA VAL A 89 -5.10 -12.65 25.08
C VAL A 89 -4.50 -11.32 24.63
N SER A 90 -3.93 -11.28 23.44
CA SER A 90 -3.58 -10.01 22.80
C SER A 90 -4.91 -9.31 22.53
N VAL A 91 -5.33 -8.46 23.45
CA VAL A 91 -6.55 -7.66 23.26
C VAL A 91 -6.32 -6.82 22.01
N ALA A 92 -7.05 -7.13 20.94
CA ALA A 92 -7.04 -6.32 19.73
C ALA A 92 -7.51 -4.90 20.10
N LEU A 93 -6.67 -3.91 19.81
CA LEU A 93 -7.00 -2.51 20.11
C LEU A 93 -8.20 -2.08 19.28
N SER A 94 -9.13 -1.35 19.90
CA SER A 94 -10.19 -0.67 19.16
C SER A 94 -9.63 0.52 18.36
N ARG A 95 -10.37 0.96 17.33
CA ARG A 95 -10.03 2.15 16.55
C ARG A 95 -9.76 3.40 17.41
N PRO A 96 -10.62 3.76 18.39
CA PRO A 96 -10.34 4.90 19.27
C PRO A 96 -9.06 4.75 20.11
N GLN A 97 -8.74 3.53 20.55
CA GLN A 97 -7.50 3.27 21.28
C GLN A 97 -6.27 3.45 20.36
N MET A 98 -6.33 2.96 19.13
CA MET A 98 -5.27 3.18 18.14
C MET A 98 -5.13 4.66 17.79
N GLU A 99 -6.23 5.38 17.57
CA GLU A 99 -6.23 6.82 17.31
C GLU A 99 -5.57 7.59 18.46
N GLN A 100 -5.97 7.31 19.70
CA GLN A 100 -5.40 7.95 20.89
C GLN A 100 -3.90 7.66 21.01
N PHE A 101 -3.49 6.41 20.81
CA PHE A 101 -2.09 6.03 20.80
C PHE A 101 -1.31 6.81 19.73
N LEU A 102 -1.80 6.85 18.49
CA LEU A 102 -1.15 7.57 17.40
C LEU A 102 -1.08 9.07 17.67
N LEU A 103 -2.04 9.64 18.41
CA LEU A 103 -2.01 11.05 18.80
C LEU A 103 -0.93 11.31 19.86
N THR A 104 -0.89 10.54 20.93
CA THR A 104 -0.14 10.90 22.14
C THR A 104 1.19 10.18 22.35
N ALA A 105 1.39 9.00 21.75
CA ALA A 105 2.60 8.21 21.96
C ALA A 105 3.84 8.94 21.43
N ARG A 106 4.94 8.90 22.19
CA ARG A 106 6.19 9.59 21.85
C ARG A 106 6.88 8.87 20.71
N VAL A 107 7.41 9.63 19.76
CA VAL A 107 8.29 9.08 18.71
C VAL A 107 9.64 8.75 19.34
N VAL A 108 10.03 7.47 19.35
CA VAL A 108 11.31 7.01 19.90
C VAL A 108 12.32 6.57 18.85
N GLN A 109 11.86 6.26 17.63
CA GLN A 109 12.72 5.96 16.48
C GLN A 109 12.06 6.42 15.19
N GLN A 110 12.85 6.86 14.21
CA GLN A 110 12.39 7.14 12.84
C GLN A 110 13.40 6.59 11.84
N LYS A 111 12.89 6.00 10.76
CA LYS A 111 13.67 5.51 9.63
C LYS A 111 12.98 5.91 8.33
N PRO A 112 13.70 6.49 7.34
CA PRO A 112 13.16 6.69 6.01
C PRO A 112 12.71 5.37 5.40
N LEU A 113 11.56 5.36 4.73
CA LEU A 113 11.17 4.24 3.89
C LEU A 113 11.90 4.37 2.54
N SER A 114 12.65 3.34 2.15
CA SER A 114 13.44 3.32 0.91
C SER A 114 12.59 3.15 -0.36
N VAL A 115 11.28 3.03 -0.21
CA VAL A 115 10.31 2.76 -1.27
C VAL A 115 9.31 3.91 -1.32
N GLY A 116 9.35 4.69 -2.41
CA GLY A 116 8.44 5.83 -2.63
C GLY A 116 9.15 7.05 -3.20
N VAL A 117 8.39 7.98 -3.78
CA VAL A 117 8.90 9.31 -4.21
C VAL A 117 8.75 10.33 -3.08
N THR A 118 7.84 10.08 -2.13
CA THR A 118 7.53 10.93 -1.00
C THR A 118 8.46 10.58 0.18
N ASN A 119 8.90 11.58 0.94
CA ASN A 119 9.76 11.45 2.13
C ASN A 119 9.04 10.75 3.31
N SER A 120 8.47 9.58 3.06
CA SER A 120 7.74 8.77 4.01
C SER A 120 8.69 8.11 5.01
N GLN A 121 8.22 7.96 6.24
CA GLN A 121 9.01 7.42 7.34
C GLN A 121 8.23 6.36 8.07
N ARG A 122 8.93 5.30 8.49
CA ARG A 122 8.44 4.39 9.54
C ARG A 122 8.99 4.89 10.86
N ALA A 123 8.10 5.09 11.82
CA ALA A 123 8.45 5.53 13.16
C ALA A 123 7.99 4.51 14.19
N THR A 124 8.79 4.31 15.23
CA THR A 124 8.37 3.55 16.42
C THR A 124 7.87 4.54 17.45
N LEU A 125 6.65 4.32 17.92
CA LEU A 125 5.97 5.12 18.95
C LEU A 125 5.92 4.35 20.26
N ASP A 126 5.95 5.07 21.38
CA ASP A 126 5.97 4.51 22.73
C ASP A 126 5.21 5.44 23.70
N ASP A 127 4.14 4.95 24.32
CA ASP A 127 3.38 5.65 25.37
C ASP A 127 3.69 5.13 26.79
N GLY A 128 4.69 4.25 26.93
CA GLY A 128 5.07 3.57 28.16
C GLY A 128 4.29 2.29 28.45
N LYS A 129 3.18 2.04 27.75
CA LYS A 129 2.36 0.81 27.88
C LYS A 129 2.42 -0.03 26.62
N LEU A 130 2.38 0.63 25.47
CA LEU A 130 2.45 0.04 24.15
C LEU A 130 3.62 0.67 23.39
N LYS A 131 4.37 -0.19 22.71
CA LYS A 131 5.31 0.22 21.67
C LYS A 131 4.79 -0.33 20.35
N HIS A 132 4.52 0.57 19.40
CA HIS A 132 3.98 0.20 18.10
C HIS A 132 4.48 1.13 17.01
N ASP A 133 4.55 0.62 15.78
CA ASP A 133 5.02 1.39 14.64
C ASP A 133 3.90 2.21 13.98
N ALA A 134 4.30 3.29 13.33
CA ALA A 134 3.45 4.14 12.53
C ALA A 134 4.14 4.56 11.23
N HIS A 135 3.35 4.73 10.18
CA HIS A 135 3.75 5.37 8.96
C HIS A 135 3.51 6.89 9.07
N ILE A 136 4.52 7.68 8.74
CA ILE A 136 4.48 9.15 8.79
C ILE A 136 4.63 9.69 7.38
N GLN A 137 3.67 10.50 6.94
CA GLN A 137 3.69 11.20 5.65
C GLN A 137 3.41 12.69 5.84
N THR A 138 4.20 13.53 5.17
CA THR A 138 4.09 15.01 5.22
C THR A 138 3.85 15.64 3.85
N VAL A 139 3.68 14.83 2.80
CA VAL A 139 3.53 15.32 1.43
C VAL A 139 2.29 16.20 1.31
N ASP A 140 2.43 17.44 0.83
CA ASP A 140 1.29 18.31 0.53
C ASP A 140 1.63 19.22 -0.65
N ILE A 141 1.41 18.70 -1.86
CA ILE A 141 1.82 19.31 -3.13
C ILE A 141 0.57 19.63 -3.95
N SER A 142 0.48 20.86 -4.44
CA SER A 142 -0.56 21.33 -5.35
C SER A 142 0.08 21.98 -6.58
N LYS A 143 -0.34 21.58 -7.79
CA LYS A 143 0.11 22.20 -9.04
C LYS A 143 -1.04 22.32 -10.04
N THR A 144 -1.11 23.42 -10.77
CA THR A 144 -2.14 23.62 -11.81
C THR A 144 -2.02 22.61 -12.95
N SER A 145 -0.79 22.25 -13.31
CA SER A 145 -0.48 21.18 -14.26
C SER A 145 0.74 20.40 -13.79
N PHE A 146 0.75 19.10 -14.06
CA PHE A 146 1.87 18.21 -13.77
C PHE A 146 2.04 17.21 -14.91
N GLU A 147 3.22 17.21 -15.52
CA GLU A 147 3.56 16.25 -16.58
C GLU A 147 3.88 14.90 -15.97
N THR A 148 3.19 13.86 -16.44
CA THR A 148 3.45 12.48 -16.08
C THR A 148 3.79 11.68 -17.33
N VAL A 149 4.36 10.49 -17.16
CA VAL A 149 4.53 9.52 -18.25
C VAL A 149 3.22 9.12 -18.93
N ARG A 150 2.06 9.39 -18.30
CA ARG A 150 0.72 9.11 -18.83
C ARG A 150 0.03 10.35 -19.42
N GLY A 151 0.70 11.49 -19.48
CA GLY A 151 0.16 12.77 -19.94
C GLY A 151 0.09 13.82 -18.84
N THR A 152 -0.52 14.96 -19.15
CA THR A 152 -0.66 16.09 -18.23
C THR A 152 -1.84 15.89 -17.30
N GLU A 153 -1.57 15.91 -15.99
CA GLU A 153 -2.60 15.97 -14.95
C GLU A 153 -2.85 17.44 -14.59
N PHE A 154 -4.09 17.90 -14.80
CA PHE A 154 -4.53 19.22 -14.38
C PHE A 154 -5.01 19.18 -12.92
N ASN A 155 -4.75 20.27 -12.18
CA ASN A 155 -5.04 20.37 -10.74
C ASN A 155 -4.43 19.21 -9.95
N PHE A 156 -3.17 18.90 -10.23
CA PHE A 156 -2.42 17.87 -9.54
C PHE A 156 -2.40 18.15 -8.03
N ARG A 157 -2.73 17.11 -7.26
CA ARG A 157 -2.75 17.14 -5.80
C ARG A 157 -2.21 15.85 -5.23
N ASP A 158 -1.25 15.96 -4.32
CA ASP A 158 -0.66 14.87 -3.55
C ASP A 158 -0.59 15.30 -2.09
N SER A 159 -1.47 14.77 -1.23
CA SER A 159 -1.68 15.31 0.11
C SER A 159 -1.83 14.21 1.18
N TYR A 160 -1.04 14.32 2.25
CA TYR A 160 -1.14 13.45 3.42
C TYR A 160 -2.53 13.50 4.05
N LYS A 161 -3.24 14.63 3.90
CA LYS A 161 -4.60 14.83 4.43
C LYS A 161 -5.61 13.81 3.94
N TYR A 162 -5.39 13.27 2.75
CA TYR A 162 -6.27 12.27 2.18
C TYR A 162 -6.21 10.91 2.87
N ASN A 163 -5.13 10.59 3.59
CA ASN A 163 -5.13 9.38 4.42
C ASN A 163 -6.13 9.49 5.57
N MET A 164 -6.20 10.66 6.23
CA MET A 164 -7.21 10.89 7.27
C MET A 164 -8.61 10.98 6.68
N ALA A 165 -8.78 11.66 5.53
CA ALA A 165 -10.07 11.70 4.85
C ALA A 165 -10.58 10.31 4.44
N ALA A 166 -9.69 9.45 3.93
CA ALA A 166 -10.03 8.07 3.58
C ALA A 166 -10.38 7.24 4.83
N TYR A 167 -9.66 7.42 5.93
CA TYR A 167 -9.96 6.71 7.18
C TYR A 167 -11.31 7.14 7.80
N GLU A 168 -11.60 8.44 7.82
CA GLU A 168 -12.91 8.93 8.28
C GLU A 168 -14.05 8.46 7.36
N LEU A 169 -13.85 8.46 6.04
CA LEU A 169 -14.84 7.95 5.09
C LEU A 169 -15.05 6.43 5.25
N ASP A 170 -13.99 5.68 5.51
CA ASP A 170 -14.06 4.25 5.84
C ASP A 170 -14.94 4.00 7.07
N LYS A 171 -14.82 4.84 8.13
CA LYS A 171 -15.71 4.77 9.30
C LYS A 171 -17.18 5.04 8.93
N LEU A 172 -17.46 6.02 8.06
CA LEU A 172 -18.82 6.31 7.61
C LEU A 172 -19.44 5.15 6.82
N LEU A 173 -18.62 4.45 6.04
CA LEU A 173 -19.01 3.34 5.19
C LEU A 173 -18.94 1.97 5.87
N ASP A 174 -18.43 1.93 7.11
CA ASP A 174 -18.22 0.70 7.89
C ASP A 174 -17.37 -0.35 7.15
N LEU A 175 -16.34 0.12 6.43
CA LEU A 175 -15.53 -0.76 5.59
C LEU A 175 -14.56 -1.62 6.40
N ASN A 176 -13.94 -1.03 7.43
CA ASN A 176 -12.88 -1.64 8.21
C ASN A 176 -11.65 -2.07 7.38
N MET A 177 -11.28 -1.30 6.36
CA MET A 177 -10.21 -1.62 5.40
C MET A 177 -9.16 -0.52 5.24
N VAL A 178 -9.35 0.66 5.84
CA VAL A 178 -8.34 1.73 5.89
C VAL A 178 -7.73 1.80 7.29
N PRO A 179 -6.39 1.82 7.44
CA PRO A 179 -5.75 1.88 8.75
C PRO A 179 -6.04 3.20 9.47
N PRO A 180 -6.19 3.18 10.81
CA PRO A 180 -6.34 4.38 11.61
C PRO A 180 -5.26 5.41 11.31
N SER A 181 -5.71 6.64 11.03
CA SER A 181 -4.83 7.73 10.60
C SER A 181 -5.23 9.01 11.31
N VAL A 182 -4.27 9.62 12.01
CA VAL A 182 -4.49 10.87 12.74
C VAL A 182 -3.57 11.97 12.22
N GLU A 183 -4.00 13.21 12.41
CA GLU A 183 -3.18 14.37 12.14
C GLU A 183 -2.43 14.78 13.41
N ARG A 184 -1.10 14.87 13.34
CA ARG A 184 -0.31 15.50 14.41
C ARG A 184 0.98 16.11 13.88
N LYS A 185 1.58 17.00 14.67
CA LYS A 185 2.89 17.56 14.35
C LYS A 185 3.99 16.57 14.72
N VAL A 186 4.86 16.26 13.77
CA VAL A 186 6.05 15.42 13.96
C VAL A 186 7.26 16.24 13.52
N ALA A 187 8.22 16.44 14.43
CA ALA A 187 9.39 17.28 14.19
C ALA A 187 9.03 18.66 13.59
N GLY A 188 7.97 19.29 14.13
CA GLY A 188 7.49 20.61 13.69
C GLY A 188 6.58 20.62 12.45
N HIS A 189 6.46 19.50 11.72
CA HIS A 189 5.68 19.43 10.49
C HIS A 189 4.34 18.74 10.72
N ALA A 190 3.26 19.28 10.14
CA ALA A 190 1.98 18.57 10.11
C ALA A 190 2.10 17.30 9.27
N ALA A 191 1.62 16.18 9.80
CA ALA A 191 1.76 14.88 9.17
C ALA A 191 0.51 14.02 9.37
N ALA A 192 0.27 13.13 8.42
CA ALA A 192 -0.52 11.93 8.66
C ALA A 192 0.34 10.94 9.44
N VAL A 193 -0.17 10.47 10.57
CA VAL A 193 0.43 9.40 11.36
C VAL A 193 -0.54 8.23 11.37
N THR A 194 -0.20 7.22 10.59
CA THR A 194 -1.06 6.08 10.27
C THR A 194 -0.56 4.83 10.96
N TRP A 195 -1.47 4.05 11.53
CA TRP A 195 -1.18 2.77 12.17
C TRP A 195 -0.40 1.86 11.24
N TRP A 196 0.71 1.29 11.73
CA TRP A 196 1.44 0.28 10.97
C TRP A 196 0.68 -1.05 11.03
N VAL A 197 0.35 -1.62 9.87
CA VAL A 197 -0.31 -2.93 9.79
C VAL A 197 0.76 -4.02 9.86
N ASP A 198 0.86 -4.67 11.02
CA ASP A 198 1.81 -5.75 11.25
C ASP A 198 1.49 -7.01 10.44
N ASP A 199 2.50 -7.89 10.36
CA ASP A 199 2.30 -9.26 9.84
C ASP A 199 1.60 -9.32 8.49
N SER A 200 1.88 -8.31 7.65
CA SER A 200 1.24 -8.14 6.36
C SER A 200 2.22 -8.31 5.20
N MET A 201 1.70 -8.77 4.07
CA MET A 201 2.39 -8.80 2.78
C MET A 201 1.73 -7.85 1.80
N LEU A 202 2.51 -7.32 0.86
CA LEU A 202 1.95 -6.56 -0.26
C LEU A 202 1.24 -7.51 -1.24
N GLU A 203 0.12 -7.08 -1.82
CA GLU A 203 -0.53 -7.81 -2.93
C GLU A 203 0.44 -8.02 -4.10
N LEU A 204 1.33 -7.05 -4.34
CA LEU A 204 2.39 -7.17 -5.34
C LEU A 204 3.28 -8.41 -5.08
N ASP A 205 3.64 -8.66 -3.82
CA ASP A 205 4.49 -9.78 -3.46
C ASP A 205 3.74 -11.10 -3.46
N ARG A 206 2.45 -11.10 -3.05
CA ARG A 206 1.57 -12.27 -3.21
C ARG A 206 1.53 -12.72 -4.68
N LYS A 207 1.30 -11.78 -5.61
CA LYS A 207 1.28 -12.05 -7.06
C LYS A 207 2.61 -12.56 -7.59
N LYS A 208 3.74 -11.96 -7.19
CA LYS A 208 5.08 -12.44 -7.59
C LYS A 208 5.37 -13.86 -7.10
N LYS A 209 4.97 -14.16 -5.85
CA LYS A 209 5.14 -15.47 -5.22
C LYS A 209 4.09 -16.50 -5.64
N LYS A 210 3.08 -16.10 -6.43
CA LYS A 210 1.96 -16.95 -6.87
C LYS A 210 1.23 -17.63 -5.70
N ILE A 211 1.06 -16.91 -4.60
CA ILE A 211 0.33 -17.39 -3.43
C ILE A 211 -1.16 -17.15 -3.70
N GLU A 212 -1.97 -18.20 -3.71
CA GLU A 212 -3.41 -18.05 -3.90
C GLU A 212 -4.15 -17.85 -2.57
N PRO A 213 -5.25 -17.08 -2.56
CA PRO A 213 -6.08 -16.93 -1.38
C PRO A 213 -6.74 -18.28 -1.02
N PRO A 214 -6.80 -18.63 0.28
CA PRO A 214 -7.43 -19.86 0.73
C PRO A 214 -8.95 -19.86 0.47
N ASP A 215 -9.57 -18.68 0.47
CA ASP A 215 -10.96 -18.45 0.12
C ASP A 215 -11.03 -17.43 -1.03
N GLN A 216 -11.10 -17.94 -2.25
CA GLN A 216 -11.12 -17.13 -3.46
C GLN A 216 -12.39 -16.26 -3.59
N PRO A 217 -13.61 -16.75 -3.31
CA PRO A 217 -14.81 -15.92 -3.24
C PRO A 217 -14.69 -14.75 -2.24
N HIS A 218 -14.27 -15.02 -1.00
CA HIS A 218 -14.14 -13.99 0.03
C HIS A 218 -13.08 -12.94 -0.34
N TRP A 219 -11.94 -13.38 -0.87
CA TRP A 219 -10.91 -12.48 -1.40
C TRP A 219 -11.47 -11.56 -2.50
N ASN A 220 -12.24 -12.11 -3.44
CA ASN A 220 -12.82 -11.32 -4.52
C ASN A 220 -13.80 -10.27 -4.01
N GLN A 221 -14.60 -10.60 -3.00
CA GLN A 221 -15.52 -9.67 -2.34
C GLN A 221 -14.80 -8.48 -1.71
N GLN A 222 -13.74 -8.72 -0.93
CA GLN A 222 -12.91 -7.65 -0.38
C GLN A 222 -12.32 -6.77 -1.50
N MET A 223 -11.86 -7.38 -2.59
CA MET A 223 -11.33 -6.64 -3.74
C MET A 223 -12.41 -5.86 -4.51
N TYR A 224 -13.68 -6.28 -4.49
CA TYR A 224 -14.79 -5.49 -5.03
C TYR A 224 -15.06 -4.25 -4.19
N ASP A 225 -15.06 -4.38 -2.85
CA ASP A 225 -15.19 -3.24 -1.95
C ASP A 225 -14.07 -2.22 -2.14
N CYS A 226 -12.81 -2.68 -2.26
CA CYS A 226 -11.67 -1.81 -2.61
C CYS A 226 -11.93 -1.01 -3.90
N ARG A 227 -12.45 -1.67 -4.95
CA ARG A 227 -12.73 -1.02 -6.24
C ARG A 227 -13.86 -0.01 -6.14
N VAL A 228 -14.92 -0.31 -5.40
CA VAL A 228 -16.02 0.63 -5.13
C VAL A 228 -15.49 1.86 -4.39
N PHE A 229 -14.69 1.65 -3.34
CA PHE A 229 -14.08 2.73 -2.57
C PHE A 229 -13.13 3.59 -3.41
N ASP A 230 -12.26 2.99 -4.22
CA ASP A 230 -11.35 3.73 -5.10
C ASP A 230 -12.09 4.52 -6.19
N GLN A 231 -13.21 4.01 -6.71
CA GLN A 231 -14.07 4.79 -7.62
C GLN A 231 -14.72 5.98 -6.90
N LEU A 232 -15.19 5.78 -5.67
CA LEU A 232 -15.81 6.84 -4.87
C LEU A 232 -14.84 7.99 -4.58
N ILE A 233 -13.62 7.66 -4.15
CA ILE A 233 -12.59 8.67 -3.83
C ILE A 233 -11.80 9.11 -5.07
N TYR A 234 -12.02 8.53 -6.25
CA TYR A 234 -11.22 8.77 -7.45
C TYR A 234 -9.71 8.63 -7.17
N ASN A 235 -9.30 7.47 -6.65
CA ASN A 235 -7.89 7.20 -6.39
C ASN A 235 -7.15 6.97 -7.70
N THR A 236 -6.25 7.89 -8.06
CA THR A 236 -5.48 7.83 -9.31
C THR A 236 -4.24 6.94 -9.24
N ASP A 237 -3.87 6.50 -8.03
CA ASP A 237 -2.62 5.80 -7.77
C ASP A 237 -2.79 4.41 -7.14
N ARG A 238 -4.02 3.85 -7.13
CA ARG A 238 -4.20 2.47 -6.68
C ARG A 238 -3.37 1.52 -7.54
N ASN A 239 -2.51 0.77 -6.88
CA ASN A 239 -1.68 -0.28 -7.46
C ASN A 239 -1.46 -1.40 -6.43
N LEU A 240 -0.89 -2.54 -6.85
CA LEU A 240 -0.69 -3.71 -5.97
C LEU A 240 0.29 -3.44 -4.81
N GLY A 241 1.11 -2.40 -4.89
CA GLY A 241 1.99 -1.94 -3.82
C GLY A 241 1.28 -1.11 -2.75
N ASN A 242 0.02 -0.72 -2.96
CA ASN A 242 -0.78 0.06 -2.01
C ASN A 242 -1.90 -0.79 -1.39
N LEU A 243 -1.75 -2.12 -1.43
CA LEU A 243 -2.65 -3.08 -0.79
C LEU A 243 -1.82 -4.02 0.08
N LEU A 244 -2.16 -4.06 1.36
CA LEU A 244 -1.58 -5.01 2.33
C LEU A 244 -2.56 -6.15 2.59
N ILE A 245 -2.02 -7.32 2.89
CA ILE A 245 -2.76 -8.54 3.20
C ILE A 245 -2.18 -9.09 4.49
N THR A 246 -2.96 -9.10 5.56
CA THR A 246 -2.56 -9.70 6.84
C THR A 246 -2.67 -11.22 6.80
N LYS A 247 -2.12 -11.91 7.82
CA LYS A 247 -2.09 -13.39 7.89
C LYS A 247 -3.47 -14.05 7.80
N ASP A 248 -4.50 -13.37 8.29
CA ASP A 248 -5.91 -13.73 8.24
C ASP A 248 -6.60 -13.39 6.90
N TRP A 249 -5.83 -12.94 5.90
CA TRP A 249 -6.30 -12.58 4.56
C TRP A 249 -7.24 -11.36 4.50
N LYS A 250 -7.15 -10.46 5.48
CA LYS A 250 -7.77 -9.13 5.39
C LYS A 250 -6.97 -8.21 4.47
N VAL A 251 -7.67 -7.54 3.57
CA VAL A 251 -7.12 -6.52 2.67
C VAL A 251 -7.19 -5.16 3.33
N TRP A 252 -6.04 -4.49 3.39
CA TRP A 252 -5.93 -3.09 3.82
C TRP A 252 -5.55 -2.19 2.66
N MET A 253 -6.32 -1.12 2.48
CA MET A 253 -6.04 -0.07 1.52
C MET A 253 -5.18 1.01 2.18
N ILE A 254 -3.93 1.10 1.74
CA ILE A 254 -2.98 2.12 2.20
C ILE A 254 -2.75 3.16 1.12
N ASP A 255 -2.10 4.25 1.53
CA ASP A 255 -1.57 5.33 0.69
C ASP A 255 -2.60 5.95 -0.25
N HIS A 256 -3.36 6.89 0.30
CA HIS A 256 -4.46 7.59 -0.38
C HIS A 256 -4.09 9.02 -0.81
N THR A 257 -2.81 9.38 -0.82
CA THR A 257 -2.38 10.77 -1.03
C THR A 257 -2.72 11.33 -2.42
N ARG A 258 -3.02 10.45 -3.39
CA ARG A 258 -3.46 10.78 -4.76
C ARG A 258 -4.93 10.45 -5.05
N ALA A 259 -5.78 10.65 -4.04
CA ALA A 259 -7.22 10.50 -4.13
C ALA A 259 -7.97 11.85 -4.18
N PHE A 260 -9.28 11.79 -3.90
CA PHE A 260 -10.26 12.86 -3.77
C PHE A 260 -10.26 13.88 -4.89
N ARG A 261 -10.15 13.42 -6.14
CA ARG A 261 -10.20 14.34 -7.31
C ARG A 261 -11.57 15.02 -7.42
N MET A 262 -11.60 16.20 -8.04
CA MET A 262 -12.82 17.00 -8.22
C MET A 262 -13.74 16.50 -9.35
N MET A 263 -13.26 15.55 -10.17
CA MET A 263 -13.98 15.03 -11.33
C MET A 263 -15.28 14.31 -10.94
N LYS A 264 -16.42 14.69 -11.53
CA LYS A 264 -17.73 14.14 -11.16
C LYS A 264 -18.02 12.78 -11.80
N ASN A 265 -17.26 12.36 -12.81
CA ASN A 265 -17.41 11.06 -13.47
C ASN A 265 -16.65 9.94 -12.72
N LEU A 266 -17.00 8.70 -13.03
CA LEU A 266 -16.25 7.52 -12.60
C LEU A 266 -14.98 7.39 -13.44
N GLY A 267 -13.83 7.17 -12.78
CA GLY A 267 -12.54 7.05 -13.46
C GLY A 267 -12.38 5.72 -14.22
N ASN A 268 -12.93 4.64 -13.68
CA ASN A 268 -12.92 3.32 -14.31
C ASN A 268 -14.19 2.52 -13.93
N PRO A 269 -15.34 2.81 -14.54
CA PRO A 269 -16.61 2.15 -14.22
C PRO A 269 -16.59 0.63 -14.46
N LYS A 270 -15.67 0.12 -15.29
CA LYS A 270 -15.51 -1.33 -15.52
C LYS A 270 -15.06 -2.10 -14.27
N ASN A 271 -14.51 -1.40 -13.29
CA ASN A 271 -14.14 -1.99 -12.01
C ASN A 271 -15.33 -2.25 -11.09
N LEU A 272 -16.50 -1.68 -11.39
CA LEU A 272 -17.74 -1.96 -10.67
C LEU A 272 -18.35 -3.26 -11.21
N VAL A 273 -18.30 -4.32 -10.40
CA VAL A 273 -18.73 -5.67 -10.79
C VAL A 273 -19.80 -6.17 -9.84
N GLN A 274 -19.47 -6.24 -8.54
CA GLN A 274 -20.39 -6.54 -7.45
C GLN A 274 -20.18 -5.55 -6.30
N CYS A 275 -21.13 -5.47 -5.37
CA CYS A 275 -21.04 -4.60 -4.20
C CYS A 275 -21.60 -5.29 -2.95
N ASP A 276 -20.97 -5.07 -1.81
CA ASP A 276 -21.52 -5.45 -0.52
C ASP A 276 -22.84 -4.70 -0.25
N ARG A 277 -23.86 -5.42 0.22
CA ARG A 277 -25.19 -4.83 0.49
C ARG A 277 -25.12 -3.70 1.50
N LYS A 278 -24.34 -3.89 2.57
CA LYS A 278 -24.18 -2.88 3.63
C LYS A 278 -23.45 -1.67 3.10
N LEU A 279 -22.38 -1.85 2.32
CA LEU A 279 -21.69 -0.76 1.63
C LEU A 279 -22.64 0.03 0.74
N LEU A 280 -23.44 -0.63 -0.10
CA LEU A 280 -24.39 0.06 -0.99
C LEU A 280 -25.43 0.86 -0.19
N ALA A 281 -25.95 0.31 0.91
CA ALA A 281 -26.84 1.04 1.80
C ALA A 281 -26.17 2.27 2.42
N LYS A 282 -24.94 2.14 2.95
CA LYS A 282 -24.17 3.26 3.50
C LYS A 282 -23.88 4.33 2.46
N LEU A 283 -23.61 3.94 1.20
CA LEU A 283 -23.44 4.89 0.11
C LEU A 283 -24.71 5.72 -0.11
N ARG A 284 -25.89 5.10 -0.09
CA ARG A 284 -27.18 5.82 -0.22
C ARG A 284 -27.39 6.82 0.93
N ASP A 285 -26.96 6.47 2.14
CA ASP A 285 -27.11 7.34 3.32
C ASP A 285 -26.12 8.52 3.37
N LEU A 286 -25.04 8.48 2.59
CA LEU A 286 -24.09 9.60 2.55
C LEU A 286 -24.80 10.88 2.05
N ASN A 287 -24.48 12.01 2.66
CA ASN A 287 -25.00 13.29 2.22
C ASN A 287 -23.96 14.39 2.44
N LYS A 288 -24.23 15.55 1.85
CA LYS A 288 -23.31 16.67 1.86
C LYS A 288 -22.99 17.16 3.26
N ASP A 289 -23.99 17.30 4.12
CA ASP A 289 -23.81 17.86 5.46
C ASP A 289 -22.92 16.94 6.30
N ARG A 290 -23.21 15.64 6.30
CA ARG A 290 -22.41 14.63 7.01
C ARG A 290 -20.97 14.56 6.51
N LEU A 291 -20.76 14.65 5.19
CA LEU A 291 -19.42 14.67 4.60
C LEU A 291 -18.68 15.97 4.92
N GLN A 292 -19.37 17.11 4.93
CA GLN A 292 -18.77 18.39 5.27
C GLN A 292 -18.36 18.46 6.74
N GLU A 293 -19.20 17.94 7.64
CA GLU A 293 -18.91 17.81 9.07
C GLU A 293 -17.68 16.91 9.31
N THR A 294 -17.66 15.73 8.68
CA THR A 294 -16.63 14.72 8.96
C THR A 294 -15.32 15.00 8.21
N LEU A 295 -15.40 15.38 6.93
CA LEU A 295 -14.25 15.46 6.02
C LEU A 295 -13.83 16.89 5.67
N GLY A 296 -14.62 17.90 6.03
CA GLY A 296 -14.38 19.30 5.62
C GLY A 296 -13.08 19.91 6.13
N ARG A 297 -12.47 19.34 7.18
CA ARG A 297 -11.13 19.70 7.65
C ARG A 297 -10.00 19.21 6.73
N TYR A 298 -10.25 18.18 5.92
CA TYR A 298 -9.27 17.55 5.04
C TYR A 298 -9.53 17.81 3.55
N LEU A 299 -10.82 17.95 3.19
CA LEU A 299 -11.28 18.10 1.82
C LEU A 299 -11.91 19.48 1.61
N THR A 300 -11.64 20.04 0.44
CA THR A 300 -12.32 21.23 -0.07
C THR A 300 -13.76 20.90 -0.48
N ARG A 301 -14.58 21.95 -0.59
CA ARG A 301 -15.97 21.82 -1.06
C ARG A 301 -16.09 21.14 -2.42
N MET A 302 -15.21 21.46 -3.36
CA MET A 302 -15.24 20.87 -4.72
C MET A 302 -14.90 19.38 -4.73
N GLU A 303 -14.01 18.94 -3.85
CA GLU A 303 -13.66 17.52 -3.71
C GLU A 303 -14.82 16.71 -3.10
N ILE A 304 -15.53 17.28 -2.12
CA ILE A 304 -16.75 16.71 -1.55
C ILE A 304 -17.87 16.64 -2.61
N GLU A 305 -18.06 17.69 -3.39
CA GLU A 305 -19.03 17.69 -4.50
C GLU A 305 -18.69 16.64 -5.57
N GLY A 306 -17.41 16.45 -5.88
CA GLY A 306 -16.94 15.39 -6.77
C GLY A 306 -17.22 14.00 -6.21
N LEU A 307 -16.97 13.78 -4.92
CA LEU A 307 -17.26 12.52 -4.22
C LEU A 307 -18.74 12.18 -4.26
N LEU A 308 -19.61 13.13 -3.94
CA LEU A 308 -21.06 12.93 -3.95
C LEU A 308 -21.60 12.60 -5.35
N ALA A 309 -21.14 13.32 -6.38
CA ALA A 309 -21.54 13.01 -7.75
C ALA A 309 -21.15 11.57 -8.14
N ARG A 310 -19.96 11.12 -7.74
CA ARG A 310 -19.52 9.74 -7.97
C ARG A 310 -20.29 8.72 -7.14
N ARG A 311 -20.64 9.05 -5.89
CA ARG A 311 -21.55 8.24 -5.09
C ARG A 311 -22.85 8.00 -5.85
N ASP A 312 -23.48 9.06 -6.35
CA ASP A 312 -24.77 8.96 -7.05
C ASP A 312 -24.65 8.06 -8.29
N LEU A 313 -23.56 8.19 -9.05
CA LEU A 313 -23.27 7.32 -10.20
C LEU A 313 -23.04 5.86 -9.81
N ILE A 314 -22.36 5.59 -8.70
CA ILE A 314 -22.11 4.23 -8.20
C ILE A 314 -23.43 3.58 -7.75
N VAL A 315 -24.24 4.30 -6.98
CA VAL A 315 -25.55 3.81 -6.52
C VAL A 315 -26.42 3.50 -7.72
N LYS A 316 -26.54 4.45 -8.66
CA LYS A 316 -27.31 4.23 -9.89
C LYS A 316 -26.81 3.03 -10.69
N PHE A 317 -25.49 2.87 -10.82
CA PHE A 317 -24.92 1.73 -11.53
C PHE A 317 -25.37 0.41 -10.92
N PHE A 318 -25.28 0.26 -9.60
CA PHE A 318 -25.68 -1.00 -8.96
C PHE A 318 -27.19 -1.20 -8.97
N ASP A 319 -28.00 -0.15 -8.82
CA ASP A 319 -29.46 -0.24 -8.95
C ASP A 319 -29.89 -0.72 -10.34
N ASP A 320 -29.29 -0.16 -11.39
CA ASP A 320 -29.53 -0.58 -12.78
C ASP A 320 -29.11 -2.04 -13.01
N GLN A 321 -28.00 -2.48 -12.40
CA GLN A 321 -27.53 -3.86 -12.52
C GLN A 321 -28.42 -4.84 -11.77
N VAL A 322 -28.90 -4.49 -10.58
CA VAL A 322 -29.85 -5.28 -9.80
C VAL A 322 -31.16 -5.45 -10.57
N ALA A 323 -31.69 -4.36 -11.14
CA ALA A 323 -32.91 -4.41 -11.95
C ALA A 323 -32.77 -5.33 -13.18
N ARG A 324 -31.58 -5.40 -13.78
CA ARG A 324 -31.32 -6.21 -14.99
C ARG A 324 -30.98 -7.66 -14.72
N LYS A 325 -30.23 -7.95 -13.65
CA LYS A 325 -29.63 -9.27 -13.42
C LYS A 325 -30.15 -9.98 -12.17
N GLY A 326 -30.94 -9.28 -11.36
CA GLY A 326 -31.36 -9.74 -10.05
C GLY A 326 -30.30 -9.47 -8.98
N GLU A 327 -30.79 -9.36 -7.75
CA GLU A 327 -30.00 -8.98 -6.58
C GLU A 327 -28.86 -9.97 -6.27
N ALA A 328 -29.12 -11.27 -6.33
CA ALA A 328 -28.14 -12.31 -6.02
C ALA A 328 -26.93 -12.34 -6.98
N ALA A 329 -27.08 -11.82 -8.20
CA ALA A 329 -25.99 -11.76 -9.16
C ALA A 329 -25.05 -10.56 -8.95
N VAL A 330 -25.55 -9.50 -8.31
CA VAL A 330 -24.87 -8.19 -8.24
C VAL A 330 -24.37 -7.88 -6.84
N LEU A 331 -25.11 -8.31 -5.83
CA LEU A 331 -24.86 -7.94 -4.45
C LEU A 331 -24.50 -9.16 -3.61
N PHE A 332 -23.60 -8.97 -2.66
CA PHE A 332 -23.15 -9.98 -1.71
C PHE A 332 -23.16 -9.42 -0.28
N ASP A 333 -22.95 -10.30 0.69
CA ASP A 333 -22.81 -9.94 2.10
C ASP A 333 -21.40 -10.29 2.55
N LEU A 334 -20.57 -9.27 2.77
CA LEU A 334 -19.22 -9.48 3.29
C LEU A 334 -19.28 -9.62 4.81
N ASP A 335 -18.82 -10.75 5.30
CA ASP A 335 -18.63 -10.95 6.73
C ASP A 335 -17.37 -10.22 7.21
N ARG A 336 -17.54 -8.95 7.58
CA ARG A 336 -16.48 -8.10 8.14
C ARG A 336 -16.11 -8.48 9.58
N SER A 337 -16.81 -9.43 10.22
CA SER A 337 -16.45 -9.91 11.56
C SER A 337 -15.30 -10.92 11.54
N LYS A 338 -14.99 -11.47 10.36
CA LYS A 338 -13.86 -12.38 10.16
C LYS A 338 -12.49 -11.70 10.31
N PHE A 339 -12.44 -10.37 10.50
CA PHE A 339 -11.19 -9.61 10.54
C PHE A 339 -11.28 -8.18 11.12
#